data_AF-A0A4Q3W079-F1
#
_entry.id   AF-A0A4Q3W079-F1
#
_cell.length_a   1.000
_cell.length_b   1.000
_cell.length_c   1.000
_cell.angle_alpha   90.00
_cell.angle_beta   90.00
_cell.angle_gamma   90.00
#
_symmetry.space_group_name_H-M   'P 1'
#
loop_
_entity.id
_entity.type
_entity.pdbx_description
1 polymer ?
#
loop_
_entity_poly.entity_id
_entity_poly.type
_entity_poly.pdbx_seq_one_letter_code
_entity_poly.pdbx_strand_id
1 'polypeptide(L)'
;MLAAFAFLLSNEPFRDRDEFNRSFAQVEEGMTKEEVVRILGAPDDEQRPRHRWTGRGDKVWGYGTNEHGSLPTLGRIHLMDGKVLDKPLSITGPIQNLPPEPELRGLLRSLARELDPSLSFDPLGLVHAANLLLPLGKERAIAVMIQYERLIKTGLETESSIRLIRLGQILFGNDLGAEDGEGYLGSVVLVDDIPFLLEKGGIFGGGLPSFEGAAIGDSNRWKMRQSSLRPSDNPFRTFRKAIEIFKRDFPQWGPLGQSRGSSEGVPKRYREQFQSLMALVREIHPDYEKSLFAIPSPSFEALRQSFLRTGARWDPTRSRYVRADGSPIRPFFPEANLQGGSVDSLPKISLDYRFRRTDRETVESRITMYSRGKNDGFDHRIVLADSGEVLLSGESKGDYPNLQMNGELLIPTGARIRIEFSAGGKTFRSRPIRT
;
A
#
# COMPACT_ATOMS: atom_id res chain seq x y z
N MET A 1 -8.30 -12.27 29.18
CA MET A 1 -8.15 -13.25 28.08
C MET A 1 -7.01 -12.80 27.18
N LEU A 2 -5.77 -13.08 27.59
CA LEU A 2 -4.55 -12.93 26.79
C LEU A 2 -4.23 -14.31 26.22
N ALA A 3 -4.68 -14.61 25.01
CA ALA A 3 -4.35 -15.86 24.34
C ALA A 3 -3.05 -15.67 23.55
N ALA A 4 -2.04 -16.42 23.98
CA ALA A 4 -0.71 -16.48 23.41
C ALA A 4 -0.75 -16.89 21.93
N PHE A 5 -0.33 -15.98 21.05
CA PHE A 5 0.09 -16.32 19.70
C PHE A 5 1.52 -16.87 19.77
N ALA A 6 1.64 -18.18 19.88
CA ALA A 6 2.91 -18.88 19.69
C ALA A 6 3.28 -18.82 18.19
N PHE A 7 4.00 -17.78 17.79
CA PHE A 7 4.70 -17.73 16.52
C PHE A 7 5.81 -18.79 16.54
N LEU A 8 5.76 -19.74 15.60
CA LEU A 8 6.88 -20.64 15.30
C LEU A 8 8.00 -19.78 14.70
N LEU A 9 8.90 -19.32 15.58
CA LEU A 9 10.09 -18.56 15.22
C LEU A 9 11.10 -19.50 14.55
N SER A 10 11.59 -19.12 13.38
CA SER A 10 12.86 -19.62 12.87
C SER A 10 13.94 -19.35 13.92
N ASN A 11 14.57 -20.41 14.44
CA ASN A 11 15.48 -20.40 15.59
C ASN A 11 16.85 -19.72 15.36
N GLU A 12 17.01 -18.86 14.36
CA GLU A 12 18.22 -18.03 14.34
C GLU A 12 18.10 -16.96 15.43
N PRO A 13 19.10 -16.86 16.33
CA PRO A 13 19.08 -15.83 17.37
C PRO A 13 18.98 -14.47 16.68
N PHE A 14 17.98 -13.69 17.09
CA PHE A 14 17.76 -12.36 16.54
C PHE A 14 19.05 -11.55 16.66
N ARG A 15 19.50 -10.96 15.55
CA ARG A 15 20.61 -10.00 15.58
C ARG A 15 20.24 -8.86 16.52
N ASP A 16 21.17 -8.52 17.41
CA ASP A 16 21.06 -7.34 18.25
C ASP A 16 20.99 -6.08 17.36
N ARG A 17 19.99 -5.22 17.61
CA ARG A 17 19.75 -4.05 16.76
C ARG A 17 20.89 -3.04 16.85
N ASP A 18 21.46 -2.86 18.03
CA ASP A 18 22.52 -1.86 18.23
C ASP A 18 23.82 -2.33 17.57
N GLU A 19 24.16 -3.62 17.69
CA GLU A 19 25.24 -4.24 16.95
C GLU A 19 25.01 -4.15 15.44
N PHE A 20 23.83 -4.52 14.95
CA PHE A 20 23.49 -4.41 13.54
C PHE A 20 23.63 -2.97 13.05
N ASN A 21 23.12 -1.98 13.78
CA ASN A 21 23.22 -0.57 13.41
C ASN A 21 24.68 -0.09 13.35
N ARG A 22 25.54 -0.52 14.29
CA ARG A 22 26.98 -0.22 14.26
C ARG A 22 27.67 -0.82 13.03
N SER A 23 27.34 -2.04 12.66
CA SER A 23 27.87 -2.68 11.45
C SER A 23 27.29 -2.06 10.18
N PHE A 24 26.00 -1.73 10.17
CA PHE A 24 25.30 -1.10 9.04
C PHE A 24 25.82 0.32 8.76
N ALA A 25 26.29 1.03 9.78
CA ALA A 25 26.96 2.31 9.62
C ALA A 25 28.25 2.19 8.78
N GLN A 26 28.95 1.06 8.82
CA GLN A 26 30.19 0.82 8.08
C GLN A 26 29.96 0.48 6.60
N VAL A 27 28.73 0.16 6.19
CA VAL A 27 28.42 -0.09 4.78
C VAL A 27 28.35 1.22 4.03
N GLU A 28 29.11 1.35 2.95
CA GLU A 28 29.18 2.55 2.10
C GLU A 28 28.70 2.27 0.68
N GLU A 29 28.31 3.32 -0.03
CA GLU A 29 28.00 3.25 -1.47
C GLU A 29 29.23 2.73 -2.24
N GLY A 30 29.00 1.85 -3.22
CA GLY A 30 30.05 1.25 -4.04
C GLY A 30 30.66 -0.05 -3.47
N MET A 31 30.42 -0.38 -2.19
CA MET A 31 30.85 -1.67 -1.63
C MET A 31 30.24 -2.85 -2.39
N THR A 32 31.02 -3.90 -2.58
CA THR A 32 30.60 -5.16 -3.20
C THR A 32 29.69 -5.98 -2.29
N LYS A 33 28.94 -6.92 -2.87
CA LYS A 33 28.14 -7.91 -2.12
C LYS A 33 28.97 -8.65 -1.07
N GLU A 34 30.19 -9.04 -1.42
CA GLU A 34 31.10 -9.79 -0.55
C GLU A 34 31.57 -8.94 0.65
N GLU A 35 31.85 -7.66 0.42
CA GLU A 35 32.14 -6.69 1.49
C GLU A 35 30.97 -6.52 2.44
N VAL A 36 29.76 -6.35 1.90
CA VAL A 36 28.54 -6.19 2.70
C VAL A 36 28.27 -7.45 3.53
N VAL A 37 28.38 -8.64 2.95
CA VAL A 37 28.18 -9.92 3.67
C VAL A 37 29.22 -10.09 4.77
N ARG A 38 30.46 -9.64 4.58
CA ARG A 38 31.49 -9.68 5.62
C ARG A 38 31.18 -8.74 6.80
N ILE A 39 30.53 -7.61 6.55
CA ILE A 39 30.16 -6.63 7.59
C ILE A 39 28.85 -7.02 8.30
N LEU A 40 27.84 -7.43 7.54
CA LEU A 40 26.47 -7.63 8.04
C LEU A 40 26.06 -9.09 8.17
N GLY A 41 26.80 -10.03 7.58
CA GLY A 41 26.31 -11.38 7.32
C GLY A 41 25.40 -11.45 6.10
N ALA A 42 24.91 -12.65 5.78
CA ALA A 42 23.97 -12.86 4.69
C ALA A 42 22.65 -12.09 4.92
N PRO A 43 21.97 -11.61 3.88
CA PRO A 43 20.64 -11.02 4.02
C PRO A 43 19.61 -12.09 4.39
N ASP A 44 18.58 -11.69 5.14
CA ASP A 44 17.46 -12.57 5.49
C ASP A 44 16.46 -12.71 4.33
N ASP A 45 16.47 -11.73 3.40
CA ASP A 45 15.68 -11.77 2.18
C ASP A 45 16.39 -11.04 1.02
N GLU A 46 16.21 -11.54 -0.21
CA GLU A 46 16.67 -10.91 -1.44
C GLU A 46 15.48 -10.69 -2.38
N GLN A 47 15.18 -9.42 -2.68
CA GLN A 47 14.06 -9.02 -3.52
C GLN A 47 14.56 -8.38 -4.81
N ARG A 48 13.77 -8.52 -5.88
CA ARG A 48 13.90 -7.67 -7.07
C ARG A 48 13.00 -6.45 -6.87
N PRO A 49 13.50 -5.21 -7.08
CA PRO A 49 12.65 -4.04 -6.92
C PRO A 49 11.45 -4.13 -7.88
N ARG A 50 10.24 -3.85 -7.35
CA ARG A 50 8.98 -3.95 -8.11
C ARG A 50 8.95 -3.02 -9.33
N HIS A 51 9.69 -1.91 -9.29
CA HIS A 51 9.74 -0.93 -10.37
C HIS A 51 11.19 -0.66 -10.78
N ARG A 52 11.61 -1.20 -11.92
CA ARG A 52 12.91 -0.85 -12.55
C ARG A 52 13.01 0.64 -12.90
N TRP A 53 11.86 1.29 -13.14
CA TRP A 53 11.78 2.68 -13.60
C TRP A 53 12.27 3.71 -12.59
N THR A 54 12.37 3.38 -11.30
CA THR A 54 12.88 4.30 -10.29
C THR A 54 14.41 4.32 -10.24
N GLY A 55 15.11 3.54 -11.07
CA GLY A 55 16.58 3.45 -11.07
C GLY A 55 17.17 2.85 -9.78
N ARG A 56 16.36 2.19 -8.94
CA ARG A 56 16.75 1.77 -7.58
C ARG A 56 17.46 0.42 -7.50
N GLY A 57 18.34 0.17 -8.46
CA GLY A 57 19.16 -1.04 -8.51
C GLY A 57 18.46 -2.29 -9.06
N ASP A 58 19.20 -3.38 -9.16
CA ASP A 58 18.73 -4.69 -9.65
C ASP A 58 18.24 -5.60 -8.51
N LYS A 59 18.70 -5.35 -7.27
CA LYS A 59 18.36 -6.15 -6.08
C LYS A 59 18.19 -5.29 -4.84
N VAL A 60 17.37 -5.79 -3.91
CA VAL A 60 17.22 -5.24 -2.56
C VAL A 60 17.50 -6.36 -1.57
N TRP A 61 18.48 -6.14 -0.69
CA TRP A 61 18.77 -7.03 0.44
C TRP A 61 18.06 -6.53 1.69
N GLY A 62 17.26 -7.39 2.31
CA GLY A 62 16.51 -7.11 3.52
C GLY A 62 17.07 -7.83 4.73
N TYR A 63 17.13 -7.12 5.86
CA TYR A 63 17.54 -7.66 7.16
C TYR A 63 16.42 -7.46 8.19
N GLY A 64 16.20 -8.46 9.04
CA GLY A 64 15.09 -8.54 9.98
C GLY A 64 13.75 -8.91 9.34
N THR A 65 13.76 -9.59 8.19
CA THR A 65 12.56 -10.15 7.55
C THR A 65 12.12 -11.44 8.24
N ASN A 66 10.87 -11.84 8.08
CA ASN A 66 10.34 -13.14 8.54
C ASN A 66 9.85 -14.03 7.39
N GLU A 67 9.71 -13.44 6.20
CA GLU A 67 9.36 -14.10 4.95
C GLU A 67 9.78 -13.22 3.77
N HIS A 68 9.82 -13.81 2.58
CA HIS A 68 10.12 -13.09 1.34
C HIS A 68 9.12 -11.94 1.12
N GLY A 69 9.62 -10.72 0.91
CA GLY A 69 8.78 -9.54 0.68
C GLY A 69 8.29 -8.84 1.95
N SER A 70 8.57 -9.36 3.15
CA SER A 70 8.21 -8.71 4.41
C SER A 70 9.06 -7.45 4.67
N LEU A 71 8.60 -6.57 5.57
CA LEU A 71 9.36 -5.37 5.95
C LEU A 71 10.69 -5.79 6.59
N PRO A 72 11.84 -5.35 6.05
CA PRO A 72 13.15 -5.60 6.65
C PRO A 72 13.33 -4.70 7.88
N THR A 73 13.00 -5.23 9.06
CA THR A 73 12.89 -4.46 10.32
C THR A 73 14.22 -3.96 10.89
N LEU A 74 15.37 -4.46 10.41
CA LEU A 74 16.70 -3.98 10.80
C LEU A 74 17.25 -2.98 9.78
N GLY A 75 17.05 -3.22 8.49
CA GLY A 75 17.50 -2.33 7.43
C GLY A 75 17.46 -3.00 6.06
N ARG A 76 17.59 -2.19 5.01
CA ARG A 76 17.68 -2.68 3.63
C ARG A 76 18.81 -2.01 2.86
N ILE A 77 19.36 -2.71 1.89
CA ILE A 77 20.40 -2.21 0.98
C ILE A 77 19.88 -2.36 -0.44
N HIS A 78 19.98 -1.29 -1.22
CA HIS A 78 19.77 -1.33 -2.67
C HIS A 78 21.10 -1.64 -3.35
N LEU A 79 21.11 -2.64 -4.22
CA LEU A 79 22.28 -3.05 -4.99
C LEU A 79 22.04 -2.77 -6.47
N MET A 80 23.09 -2.31 -7.16
CA MET A 80 23.14 -2.17 -8.61
C MET A 80 24.46 -2.75 -9.11
N ASP A 81 24.40 -3.65 -10.09
CA ASP A 81 25.57 -4.31 -10.68
C ASP A 81 26.49 -4.97 -9.63
N GLY A 82 25.87 -5.53 -8.58
CA GLY A 82 26.58 -6.20 -7.50
C GLY A 82 27.24 -5.28 -6.47
N LYS A 83 26.99 -3.97 -6.53
CA LYS A 83 27.51 -2.98 -5.57
C LYS A 83 26.38 -2.24 -4.87
N VAL A 84 26.66 -1.72 -3.67
CA VAL A 84 25.72 -0.86 -2.93
C VAL A 84 25.46 0.40 -3.75
N LEU A 85 24.19 0.63 -4.09
CA LEU A 85 23.72 1.85 -4.74
C LEU A 85 23.26 2.87 -3.69
N ASP A 86 22.47 2.43 -2.72
CA ASP A 86 21.92 3.31 -1.68
C ASP A 86 21.53 2.48 -0.44
N LYS A 87 21.51 3.14 0.71
CA LYS A 87 20.96 2.64 1.97
C LYS A 87 20.22 3.78 2.68
N PRO A 88 19.18 3.49 3.48
CA PRO A 88 18.46 4.52 4.23
C PRO A 88 19.41 5.39 5.07
N LEU A 89 19.40 6.71 4.83
CA LEU A 89 20.35 7.68 5.37
C LEU A 89 20.31 7.84 6.90
N SER A 90 19.19 7.52 7.56
CA SER A 90 18.93 7.97 8.94
C SER A 90 18.93 6.89 10.02
N ILE A 91 19.61 5.76 9.83
CA ILE A 91 19.76 4.76 10.92
C ILE A 91 20.86 5.17 11.94
N THR A 92 21.48 6.35 11.77
CA THR A 92 22.63 6.80 12.55
C THR A 92 22.21 7.49 13.86
N GLY A 93 21.84 6.68 14.85
CA GLY A 93 21.71 7.13 16.24
C GLY A 93 20.73 6.27 17.04
N PRO A 94 21.01 5.98 18.32
CA PRO A 94 20.10 5.21 19.15
C PRO A 94 18.77 5.97 19.32
N ILE A 95 17.64 5.28 19.12
CA ILE A 95 16.32 5.80 19.46
C ILE A 95 16.02 5.36 20.89
N GLN A 96 15.79 6.33 21.76
CA GLN A 96 15.39 6.06 23.13
C GLN A 96 13.94 5.56 23.18
N ASN A 97 13.59 4.80 24.22
CA ASN A 97 12.22 4.33 24.48
C ASN A 97 11.65 3.36 23.43
N LEU A 98 12.48 2.67 22.65
CA LEU A 98 11.99 1.57 21.82
C LEU A 98 11.46 0.42 22.71
N PRO A 99 10.36 -0.25 22.31
CA PRO A 99 9.96 -1.52 22.89
C PRO A 99 11.05 -2.61 22.71
N PRO A 100 11.01 -3.71 23.47
CA PRO A 100 11.87 -4.86 23.23
C PRO A 100 11.83 -5.33 21.78
N GLU A 101 12.95 -5.81 21.25
CA GLU A 101 13.11 -6.10 19.82
C GLU A 101 12.00 -7.01 19.22
N PRO A 102 11.55 -8.10 19.87
CA PRO A 102 10.46 -8.92 19.33
C PRO A 102 9.14 -8.14 19.17
N GLU A 103 8.82 -7.29 20.14
CA GLU A 103 7.62 -6.44 20.12
C GLU A 103 7.76 -5.35 19.05
N LEU A 104 8.91 -4.68 19.00
CA LEU A 104 9.21 -3.65 18.00
C LEU A 104 9.05 -4.19 16.56
N ARG A 105 9.60 -5.37 16.25
CA ARG A 105 9.46 -5.97 14.91
C ARG A 105 8.00 -6.25 14.55
N GLY A 106 7.21 -6.74 15.52
CA GLY A 106 5.77 -6.96 15.35
C GLY A 106 5.01 -5.66 15.04
N LEU A 107 5.35 -4.58 15.76
CA LEU A 107 4.78 -3.25 15.55
C LEU A 107 5.16 -2.69 14.17
N LEU A 108 6.45 -2.73 13.80
CA LEU A 108 6.94 -2.20 12.52
C LEU A 108 6.31 -2.89 11.31
N ARG A 109 6.17 -4.22 11.35
CA ARG A 109 5.50 -4.97 10.27
C ARG A 109 4.02 -4.67 10.20
N SER A 110 3.37 -4.48 11.35
CA SER A 110 1.97 -4.07 11.38
C SER A 110 1.82 -2.67 10.77
N LEU A 111 2.68 -1.71 11.14
CA LEU A 111 2.69 -0.39 10.50
C LEU A 111 2.94 -0.47 9.00
N ALA A 112 3.86 -1.31 8.52
CA ALA A 112 4.08 -1.52 7.08
C ALA A 112 2.83 -1.95 6.34
N ARG A 113 2.06 -2.87 6.95
CA ARG A 113 0.81 -3.36 6.37
C ARG A 113 -0.28 -2.29 6.40
N GLU A 114 -0.47 -1.62 7.54
CA GLU A 114 -1.54 -0.63 7.70
C GLU A 114 -1.26 0.69 6.97
N LEU A 115 0.01 1.02 6.71
CA LEU A 115 0.43 2.26 6.05
C LEU A 115 0.92 2.04 4.61
N ASP A 116 0.56 0.93 3.96
CA ASP A 116 1.04 0.54 2.63
C ASP A 116 0.91 1.68 1.58
N PRO A 117 2.02 2.17 1.01
CA PRO A 117 2.06 3.29 0.07
C PRO A 117 1.20 3.10 -1.19
N SER A 118 0.85 1.87 -1.54
CA SER A 118 0.00 1.58 -2.72
C SER A 118 -1.43 2.12 -2.61
N LEU A 119 -1.88 2.46 -1.40
CA LEU A 119 -3.23 2.93 -1.12
C LEU A 119 -3.25 4.44 -0.91
N SER A 120 -3.60 5.25 -1.91
CA SER A 120 -3.49 6.74 -1.89
C SER A 120 -3.98 7.44 -0.61
N PHE A 121 -4.94 6.85 0.12
CA PHE A 121 -5.25 7.13 1.51
C PHE A 121 -6.06 5.97 2.09
N ASP A 122 -5.64 5.30 3.16
CA ASP A 122 -6.45 4.31 3.87
C ASP A 122 -6.83 4.81 5.28
N PRO A 123 -8.07 5.30 5.49
CA PRO A 123 -8.48 5.80 6.79
C PRO A 123 -8.51 4.71 7.85
N LEU A 124 -8.75 3.45 7.48
CA LEU A 124 -8.75 2.37 8.47
C LEU A 124 -7.36 1.88 8.80
N GLY A 125 -6.47 1.80 7.82
CA GLY A 125 -5.05 1.58 8.09
C GLY A 125 -4.53 2.58 9.12
N LEU A 126 -4.91 3.86 8.99
CA LEU A 126 -4.58 4.88 10.00
C LEU A 126 -5.25 4.64 11.36
N VAL A 127 -6.53 4.22 11.40
CA VAL A 127 -7.21 3.85 12.66
C VAL A 127 -6.52 2.68 13.35
N HIS A 128 -6.17 1.62 12.60
CA HIS A 128 -5.49 0.44 13.12
C HIS A 128 -4.10 0.79 13.62
N ALA A 129 -3.32 1.55 12.84
CA ALA A 129 -2.00 2.02 13.23
C ALA A 129 -2.06 2.88 14.50
N ALA A 130 -3.04 3.77 14.63
CA ALA A 130 -3.22 4.56 15.84
C ALA A 130 -3.59 3.68 17.03
N ASN A 131 -4.56 2.77 16.90
CA ASN A 131 -4.96 1.86 17.96
C ASN A 131 -3.85 0.89 18.37
N LEU A 132 -2.94 0.54 17.45
CA LEU A 132 -1.75 -0.26 17.71
C LEU A 132 -0.74 0.50 18.58
N LEU A 133 -0.54 1.80 18.31
CA LEU A 133 0.46 2.62 19.00
C LEU A 133 -0.06 3.22 20.31
N LEU A 134 -1.37 3.43 20.45
CA LEU A 134 -1.96 4.07 21.63
C LEU A 134 -1.56 3.42 22.97
N PRO A 135 -1.59 2.08 23.13
CA PRO A 135 -1.22 1.42 24.38
C PRO A 135 0.24 1.59 24.79
N LEU A 136 1.12 1.99 23.87
CA LEU A 136 2.55 2.14 24.15
C LEU A 136 2.87 3.40 24.96
N GLY A 137 1.95 4.37 25.00
CA GLY A 137 2.24 5.71 25.51
C GLY A 137 3.04 6.56 24.51
N LYS A 138 3.20 7.84 24.84
CA LYS A 138 3.63 8.88 23.89
C LYS A 138 5.05 8.67 23.40
N GLU A 139 5.97 8.48 24.33
CA GLU A 139 7.40 8.42 24.06
C GLU A 139 7.73 7.18 23.21
N ARG A 140 7.13 6.03 23.55
CA ARG A 140 7.33 4.79 22.81
C ARG A 140 6.66 4.82 21.44
N ALA A 141 5.44 5.37 21.33
CA ALA A 141 4.75 5.52 20.05
C ALA A 141 5.57 6.38 19.07
N ILE A 142 6.10 7.52 19.55
CA ILE A 142 6.99 8.39 18.76
C ILE A 142 8.25 7.62 18.35
N ALA A 143 8.92 6.92 19.27
CA ALA A 143 10.11 6.13 18.99
C ALA A 143 9.88 5.07 17.90
N VAL A 144 8.76 4.34 17.95
CA VAL A 144 8.37 3.34 16.95
C VAL A 144 8.08 3.99 15.60
N MET A 145 7.38 5.13 15.57
CA MET A 145 7.10 5.86 14.33
C MET A 145 8.37 6.40 13.67
N ILE A 146 9.31 6.94 14.45
CA ILE A 146 10.63 7.35 13.96
C ILE A 146 11.36 6.15 13.37
N GLN A 147 11.41 5.02 14.10
CA GLN A 147 12.08 3.82 13.60
C GLN A 147 11.44 3.30 12.31
N TYR A 148 10.11 3.35 12.20
CA TYR A 148 9.41 2.99 10.97
C TYR A 148 9.77 3.92 9.81
N GLU A 149 9.82 5.24 10.06
CA GLU A 149 10.28 6.23 9.06
C GLU A 149 11.69 5.90 8.56
N ARG A 150 12.64 5.61 9.47
CA ARG A 150 14.03 5.29 9.10
C ARG A 150 14.15 4.07 8.18
N LEU A 151 13.25 3.10 8.30
CA LEU A 151 13.27 1.88 7.48
C LEU A 151 12.70 2.09 6.09
N ILE A 152 11.66 2.93 5.97
CA ILE A 152 10.96 3.16 4.71
C ILE A 152 11.55 4.35 3.93
N LYS A 153 12.08 5.37 4.62
CA LYS A 153 12.63 6.58 4.00
C LYS A 153 13.86 6.25 3.16
N THR A 154 13.62 6.14 1.87
CA THR A 154 14.63 6.32 0.82
C THR A 154 14.48 7.74 0.28
N GLY A 155 15.50 8.31 -0.37
CA GLY A 155 15.53 9.73 -0.78
C GLY A 155 14.38 10.23 -1.67
N LEU A 156 13.41 9.37 -2.03
CA LEU A 156 12.27 9.65 -2.91
C LEU A 156 10.90 9.26 -2.31
N GLU A 157 10.81 8.74 -1.08
CA GLU A 157 9.55 8.26 -0.47
C GLU A 157 8.85 9.33 0.39
N THR A 158 8.38 10.39 -0.27
CA THR A 158 7.60 11.47 0.36
C THR A 158 6.28 10.98 0.98
N GLU A 159 5.65 9.97 0.37
CA GLU A 159 4.30 9.53 0.76
C GLU A 159 4.27 8.83 2.12
N SER A 160 5.29 8.03 2.43
CA SER A 160 5.42 7.35 3.71
C SER A 160 5.54 8.34 4.88
N SER A 161 6.30 9.42 4.69
CA SER A 161 6.45 10.50 5.67
C SER A 161 5.13 11.24 5.90
N ILE A 162 4.37 11.51 4.83
CA ILE A 162 3.03 12.11 4.92
C ILE A 162 2.10 11.26 5.78
N ARG A 163 2.12 9.93 5.62
CA ARG A 163 1.27 9.03 6.40
C ARG A 163 1.65 9.03 7.87
N LEU A 164 2.94 9.08 8.19
CA LEU A 164 3.40 9.19 9.57
C LEU A 164 3.02 10.52 10.20
N ILE A 165 3.10 11.63 9.47
CA ILE A 165 2.61 12.93 9.93
C ILE A 165 1.10 12.85 10.22
N ARG A 166 0.31 12.28 9.33
CA ARG A 166 -1.14 12.08 9.53
C ARG A 166 -1.45 11.18 10.72
N LEU A 167 -0.71 10.09 10.88
CA LEU A 167 -0.82 9.20 12.04
C LEU A 167 -0.47 9.96 13.33
N GLY A 168 0.56 10.80 13.28
CA GLY A 168 0.90 11.71 14.36
C GLY A 168 -0.24 12.67 14.68
N GLN A 169 -0.87 13.29 13.68
CA GLN A 169 -1.99 14.21 13.89
C GLN A 169 -3.17 13.52 14.58
N ILE A 170 -3.43 12.26 14.23
CA ILE A 170 -4.46 11.43 14.85
C ILE A 170 -4.11 11.11 16.31
N LEU A 171 -2.85 10.78 16.59
CA LEU A 171 -2.39 10.40 17.92
C LEU A 171 -2.20 11.60 18.86
N PHE A 172 -1.75 12.74 18.34
CA PHE A 172 -1.21 13.85 19.12
C PHE A 172 -1.97 15.17 18.95
N GLY A 173 -2.99 15.20 18.07
CA GLY A 173 -3.73 16.40 17.70
C GLY A 173 -3.14 17.11 16.47
N ASN A 174 -3.87 18.08 15.95
CA ASN A 174 -3.51 18.80 14.72
C ASN A 174 -2.38 19.83 14.90
N ASP A 175 -1.88 20.01 16.11
CA ASP A 175 -0.81 20.98 16.44
C ASP A 175 0.60 20.50 16.00
N LEU A 176 0.67 19.48 15.13
CA LEU A 176 1.93 19.07 14.50
C LEU A 176 2.37 20.13 13.47
N GLY A 177 3.01 21.20 13.95
CA GLY A 177 3.85 22.11 13.16
C GLY A 177 3.25 23.45 12.72
N ALA A 178 2.03 23.82 13.10
CA ALA A 178 1.41 25.05 12.60
C ALA A 178 1.86 26.36 13.33
N GLU A 179 3.13 26.51 13.71
CA GLU A 179 3.57 27.74 14.42
C GLU A 179 3.56 28.99 13.54
N ASP A 180 3.75 28.87 12.21
CA ASP A 180 3.99 30.03 11.34
C ASP A 180 2.93 30.26 10.24
N GLY A 181 1.75 29.64 10.35
CA GLY A 181 0.71 29.79 9.32
C GLY A 181 1.04 29.14 7.97
N GLU A 182 2.23 28.54 7.82
CA GLU A 182 2.54 27.59 6.77
C GLU A 182 1.81 26.28 7.08
N GLY A 183 0.54 26.21 6.66
CA GLY A 183 -0.33 25.08 6.89
C GLY A 183 0.34 23.78 6.43
N TYR A 184 0.61 22.88 7.37
CA TYR A 184 1.17 21.58 7.04
C TYR A 184 0.25 20.85 6.05
N LEU A 185 0.88 20.34 5.00
CA LEU A 185 0.33 19.44 4.01
C LEU A 185 -0.59 18.37 4.64
N GLY A 186 -1.90 18.55 4.49
CA GLY A 186 -2.89 17.50 4.72
C GLY A 186 -3.31 17.28 6.17
N SER A 187 -3.84 18.32 6.82
CA SER A 187 -4.52 18.19 8.13
C SER A 187 -5.56 17.06 8.10
N VAL A 188 -5.53 16.24 9.16
CA VAL A 188 -6.54 15.21 9.39
C VAL A 188 -7.66 15.77 10.26
N VAL A 189 -8.91 15.52 9.87
CA VAL A 189 -10.07 15.72 10.74
C VAL A 189 -10.66 14.37 11.08
N LEU A 190 -10.89 14.16 12.37
CA LEU A 190 -11.61 13.00 12.88
C LEU A 190 -13.11 13.33 12.92
N VAL A 191 -13.91 12.59 12.16
CA VAL A 191 -15.38 12.62 12.29
C VAL A 191 -15.79 11.24 12.76
N ASP A 192 -16.40 11.16 13.95
CA ASP A 192 -16.77 9.89 14.60
C ASP A 192 -15.61 8.86 14.58
N ASP A 193 -14.40 9.32 14.92
CA ASP A 193 -13.14 8.56 14.93
C ASP A 193 -12.66 7.99 13.59
N ILE A 194 -13.25 8.45 12.47
CA ILE A 194 -12.74 8.17 11.12
C ILE A 194 -11.91 9.37 10.65
N PRO A 195 -10.65 9.16 10.24
CA PRO A 195 -9.81 10.23 9.70
C PRO A 195 -10.22 10.59 8.27
N PHE A 196 -10.37 11.89 8.04
CA PHE A 196 -10.60 12.50 6.74
C PHE A 196 -9.50 13.52 6.47
N LEU A 197 -9.10 13.67 5.20
CA LEU A 197 -8.11 14.68 4.82
C LEU A 197 -8.83 15.98 4.47
N LEU A 198 -8.40 17.08 5.09
CA LEU A 198 -8.95 18.41 4.81
C LEU A 198 -8.52 18.93 3.45
N GLU A 199 -7.24 19.27 3.21
CA GLU A 199 -6.81 19.63 1.86
C GLU A 199 -5.30 19.65 1.64
N LYS A 200 -4.96 19.88 0.37
CA LYS A 200 -3.65 20.14 -0.21
C LYS A 200 -3.04 21.38 0.47
N GLY A 201 -2.10 21.19 1.38
CA GLY A 201 -0.87 21.93 1.14
C GLY A 201 -0.42 21.50 -0.26
N GLY A 202 -0.15 22.43 -1.17
CA GLY A 202 0.63 22.06 -2.35
C GLY A 202 1.86 21.30 -1.88
N ILE A 203 2.38 20.36 -2.68
CA ILE A 203 3.81 20.07 -2.57
C ILE A 203 4.48 21.36 -3.08
N PHE A 204 4.46 22.40 -2.27
CA PHE A 204 5.24 23.60 -2.48
C PHE A 204 6.68 23.11 -2.37
N GLY A 205 7.55 23.54 -3.29
CA GLY A 205 8.84 22.90 -3.59
C GLY A 205 9.85 22.75 -2.44
N GLY A 206 9.50 23.06 -1.19
CA GLY A 206 10.22 22.60 -0.01
C GLY A 206 9.90 21.14 0.28
N GLY A 207 10.95 20.31 0.42
CA GLY A 207 10.77 18.93 0.86
C GLY A 207 9.93 18.88 2.14
N LEU A 208 9.00 17.94 2.21
CA LEU A 208 8.23 17.71 3.43
C LEU A 208 9.18 17.41 4.61
N PRO A 209 8.96 18.03 5.79
CA PRO A 209 9.73 17.66 6.96
C PRO A 209 9.46 16.17 7.27
N SER A 210 10.50 15.45 7.70
CA SER A 210 10.29 14.10 8.25
C SER A 210 9.50 14.17 9.55
N PHE A 211 8.78 13.08 9.85
CA PHE A 211 8.16 12.91 11.15
C PHE A 211 9.19 13.00 12.29
N GLU A 212 10.37 12.39 12.10
CA GLU A 212 11.50 12.52 13.02
C GLU A 212 11.91 13.98 13.26
N GLY A 213 11.92 14.79 12.21
CA GLY A 213 12.26 16.22 12.31
C GLY A 213 11.23 16.98 13.15
N ALA A 214 9.94 16.72 12.91
CA ALA A 214 8.85 17.29 13.70
C ALA A 214 8.89 16.81 15.17
N ALA A 215 9.20 15.53 15.40
CA ALA A 215 9.21 14.94 16.73
C ALA A 215 10.37 15.47 17.59
N ILE A 216 11.56 15.67 17.02
CA ILE A 216 12.71 16.19 17.77
C ILE A 216 12.45 17.62 18.26
N GLY A 217 11.80 18.47 17.45
CA GLY A 217 11.51 19.86 17.81
C GLY A 217 10.37 20.02 18.80
N ASP A 218 9.25 19.33 18.57
CA ASP A 218 7.97 19.71 19.20
C ASP A 218 7.31 18.64 20.05
N SER A 219 7.88 17.43 20.13
CA SER A 219 7.22 16.31 20.81
C SER A 219 6.81 16.62 22.25
N ASN A 220 7.54 17.48 22.97
CA ASN A 220 7.18 17.87 24.34
C ASN A 220 5.79 18.54 24.44
N ARG A 221 5.35 19.27 23.40
CA ARG A 221 4.06 19.98 23.36
C ARG A 221 2.89 19.08 23.00
N TRP A 222 3.17 17.96 22.35
CA TRP A 222 2.16 17.05 21.82
C TRP A 222 1.38 16.36 22.94
N LYS A 223 0.06 16.35 22.85
CA LYS A 223 -0.80 15.65 23.80
C LYS A 223 -1.33 14.38 23.15
N MET A 224 -0.85 13.24 23.62
CA MET A 224 -1.35 11.98 23.13
C MET A 224 -2.81 11.77 23.51
N ARG A 225 -3.59 11.31 22.54
CA ARG A 225 -4.96 10.87 22.70
C ARG A 225 -5.02 9.76 23.75
N GLN A 226 -6.04 9.81 24.60
CA GLN A 226 -6.19 8.88 25.74
C GLN A 226 -7.09 7.67 25.44
N SER A 227 -7.82 7.69 24.33
CA SER A 227 -8.78 6.66 23.97
C SER A 227 -8.54 6.13 22.56
N SER A 228 -8.63 4.81 22.41
CA SER A 228 -8.69 4.14 21.10
C SER A 228 -9.75 4.76 20.21
N LEU A 229 -9.44 4.86 18.92
CA LEU A 229 -10.40 5.23 17.89
C LEU A 229 -11.45 4.14 17.75
N ARG A 230 -12.70 4.58 17.78
CA ARG A 230 -13.89 3.73 17.62
C ARG A 230 -14.78 4.29 16.51
N PRO A 231 -14.44 4.02 15.24
CA PRO A 231 -15.33 4.32 14.12
C PRO A 231 -16.79 3.95 14.42
N SER A 232 -17.70 4.82 13.99
CA SER A 232 -19.14 4.58 14.05
C SER A 232 -19.53 3.28 13.34
N ASP A 233 -20.47 2.52 13.90
CA ASP A 233 -21.08 1.36 13.23
C ASP A 233 -21.68 1.71 11.86
N ASN A 234 -21.99 2.98 11.62
CA ASN A 234 -22.50 3.49 10.34
C ASN A 234 -21.51 4.49 9.71
N PRO A 235 -20.50 4.02 8.94
CA PRO A 235 -19.52 4.88 8.29
C PRO A 235 -20.14 5.84 7.26
N PHE A 236 -21.28 5.48 6.66
CA PHE A 236 -21.99 6.35 5.70
C PHE A 236 -22.56 7.60 6.37
N ARG A 237 -23.08 7.46 7.59
CA ARG A 237 -23.54 8.61 8.39
C ARG A 237 -22.37 9.55 8.69
N THR A 238 -21.24 8.97 9.09
CA THR A 238 -20.00 9.70 9.39
C THR A 238 -19.47 10.44 8.17
N PHE A 239 -19.48 9.80 6.98
CA PHE A 239 -19.11 10.46 5.73
C PHE A 239 -20.02 11.64 5.38
N ARG A 240 -21.35 11.48 5.52
CA ARG A 240 -22.29 12.60 5.31
C ARG A 240 -22.02 13.74 6.29
N LYS A 241 -21.76 13.43 7.57
CA LYS A 241 -21.38 14.43 8.58
C LYS A 241 -20.09 15.15 8.21
N ALA A 242 -19.08 14.44 7.71
CA ALA A 242 -17.82 15.02 7.23
C ALA A 242 -18.07 15.99 6.07
N ILE A 243 -18.88 15.61 5.08
CA ILE A 243 -19.27 16.52 3.97
C ILE A 243 -19.89 17.81 4.49
N GLU A 244 -20.83 17.73 5.45
CA GLU A 244 -21.48 18.92 5.99
C GLU A 244 -20.51 19.80 6.79
N ILE A 245 -19.59 19.21 7.56
CA ILE A 245 -18.49 19.93 8.22
C ILE A 245 -17.65 20.65 7.17
N PHE A 246 -17.26 19.97 6.08
CA PHE A 246 -16.42 20.56 5.06
C PHE A 246 -17.11 21.70 4.31
N LYS A 247 -18.39 21.56 3.97
CA LYS A 247 -19.18 22.64 3.36
C LYS A 247 -19.29 23.87 4.26
N ARG A 248 -19.45 23.65 5.57
CA ARG A 248 -19.64 24.72 6.55
C ARG A 248 -18.33 25.44 6.88
N ASP A 249 -17.29 24.68 7.20
CA ASP A 249 -16.03 25.21 7.75
C ASP A 249 -15.04 25.60 6.66
N PHE A 250 -15.21 25.08 5.44
CA PHE A 250 -14.36 25.37 4.30
C PHE A 250 -15.19 25.78 3.07
N PRO A 251 -16.01 26.85 3.19
CA PRO A 251 -16.90 27.29 2.12
C PRO A 251 -16.16 27.77 0.87
N GLN A 252 -14.86 28.14 0.98
CA GLN A 252 -13.99 28.44 -0.16
C GLN A 252 -13.71 27.22 -1.04
N TRP A 253 -13.96 26.02 -0.53
CA TRP A 253 -14.00 24.81 -1.37
C TRP A 253 -15.30 24.71 -2.19
N GLY A 254 -16.22 25.65 -1.95
CA GLY A 254 -17.43 25.97 -2.71
C GLY A 254 -18.38 24.79 -2.90
N PRO A 255 -19.44 24.96 -3.70
CA PRO A 255 -19.85 23.91 -4.62
C PRO A 255 -18.71 23.71 -5.64
N LEU A 256 -17.61 23.12 -5.17
CA LEU A 256 -16.74 22.21 -5.87
C LEU A 256 -16.52 22.57 -7.32
N GLY A 257 -15.46 23.35 -7.56
CA GLY A 257 -15.11 23.93 -8.84
C GLY A 257 -15.71 23.23 -10.05
N GLN A 258 -16.42 24.01 -10.86
CA GLN A 258 -16.28 23.94 -12.31
C GLN A 258 -14.79 24.12 -12.65
N SER A 259 -13.96 23.11 -12.33
CA SER A 259 -12.84 22.80 -13.19
C SER A 259 -13.48 22.62 -14.56
N ARG A 260 -13.26 23.59 -15.46
CA ARG A 260 -13.79 23.59 -16.83
C ARG A 260 -13.62 22.18 -17.41
N GLY A 261 -14.69 21.37 -17.42
CA GLY A 261 -14.68 20.00 -17.96
C GLY A 261 -15.16 18.86 -17.06
N SER A 262 -15.35 19.02 -15.74
CA SER A 262 -15.99 17.96 -14.92
C SER A 262 -17.38 18.36 -14.48
N SER A 263 -18.41 17.83 -15.16
CA SER A 263 -19.83 18.10 -14.91
C SER A 263 -20.39 17.56 -13.58
N GLU A 264 -19.56 16.96 -12.73
CA GLU A 264 -20.01 16.31 -11.49
C GLU A 264 -19.13 16.76 -10.32
N GLY A 265 -19.64 17.74 -9.56
CA GLY A 265 -18.97 18.45 -8.48
C GLY A 265 -18.78 17.61 -7.22
N VAL A 266 -18.00 16.54 -7.27
CA VAL A 266 -17.33 15.94 -6.11
C VAL A 266 -15.85 15.90 -6.43
N PRO A 267 -15.00 16.70 -5.75
CA PRO A 267 -13.57 16.70 -5.97
C PRO A 267 -13.05 15.28 -5.95
N LYS A 268 -12.16 15.00 -6.90
CA LYS A 268 -11.46 13.72 -7.04
C LYS A 268 -10.99 13.14 -5.70
N ARG A 269 -10.69 13.99 -4.71
CA ARG A 269 -10.21 13.62 -3.38
C ARG A 269 -11.29 13.19 -2.39
N TYR A 270 -12.49 13.80 -2.43
CA TYR A 270 -13.64 13.23 -1.71
C TYR A 270 -14.01 11.89 -2.31
N ARG A 271 -13.86 11.76 -3.63
CA ARG A 271 -14.01 10.48 -4.31
C ARG A 271 -12.97 9.47 -3.84
N GLU A 272 -11.69 9.84 -3.69
CA GLU A 272 -10.65 8.96 -3.15
C GLU A 272 -10.92 8.58 -1.68
N GLN A 273 -11.22 9.54 -0.79
CA GLN A 273 -11.57 9.26 0.60
C GLN A 273 -12.83 8.40 0.73
N PHE A 274 -13.83 8.68 -0.10
CA PHE A 274 -15.03 7.87 -0.21
C PHE A 274 -14.71 6.49 -0.75
N GLN A 275 -13.87 6.35 -1.79
CA GLN A 275 -13.43 5.07 -2.32
C GLN A 275 -12.70 4.23 -1.26
N SER A 276 -11.87 4.86 -0.43
CA SER A 276 -11.19 4.19 0.68
C SER A 276 -12.15 3.78 1.79
N LEU A 277 -13.13 4.63 2.12
CA LEU A 277 -14.24 4.24 3.00
C LEU A 277 -15.06 3.10 2.36
N MET A 278 -15.25 3.12 1.05
CA MET A 278 -15.98 2.10 0.31
C MET A 278 -15.19 0.80 0.16
N ALA A 279 -13.86 0.80 0.26
CA ALA A 279 -13.05 -0.42 0.28
C ALA A 279 -13.48 -1.37 1.40
N LEU A 280 -14.08 -0.83 2.46
CA LEU A 280 -14.73 -1.60 3.53
C LEU A 280 -16.00 -2.32 3.14
N VAL A 281 -16.76 -1.72 2.23
CA VAL A 281 -18.09 -2.17 1.82
C VAL A 281 -18.01 -2.92 0.50
N ARG A 282 -16.88 -2.87 -0.21
CA ARG A 282 -16.69 -3.46 -1.54
C ARG A 282 -16.87 -4.97 -1.58
N GLU A 283 -16.56 -5.72 -0.49
CA GLU A 283 -16.92 -7.16 -0.42
C GLU A 283 -18.44 -7.37 -0.57
N ILE A 284 -19.24 -6.39 -0.15
CA ILE A 284 -20.71 -6.43 -0.20
C ILE A 284 -21.22 -6.00 -1.59
N HIS A 285 -20.40 -5.34 -2.42
CA HIS A 285 -20.84 -4.81 -3.73
C HIS A 285 -19.72 -4.80 -4.81
N PRO A 286 -19.35 -5.96 -5.38
CA PRO A 286 -18.23 -6.08 -6.33
C PRO A 286 -18.42 -5.31 -7.65
N ASP A 287 -19.67 -5.01 -8.05
CA ASP A 287 -19.96 -4.30 -9.31
C ASP A 287 -19.76 -2.78 -9.27
N TYR A 288 -19.32 -2.24 -8.12
CA TYR A 288 -19.28 -0.81 -7.88
C TYR A 288 -18.21 -0.04 -8.69
N GLU A 289 -17.18 -0.71 -9.22
CA GLU A 289 -16.10 -0.02 -9.98
C GLU A 289 -16.57 0.67 -11.27
N LYS A 290 -17.62 0.13 -11.93
CA LYS A 290 -18.16 0.71 -13.16
C LYS A 290 -18.96 2.01 -12.92
N SER A 291 -19.36 2.24 -11.67
CA SER A 291 -20.30 3.28 -11.24
C SER A 291 -19.63 4.57 -10.75
N LEU A 292 -18.37 4.51 -10.32
CA LEU A 292 -17.61 5.62 -9.71
C LEU A 292 -17.38 6.85 -10.62
N PHE A 293 -17.67 6.72 -11.93
CA PHE A 293 -17.49 7.78 -12.93
C PHE A 293 -18.77 8.56 -13.27
N ALA A 294 -19.91 8.15 -12.71
CA ALA A 294 -21.15 8.90 -12.80
C ALA A 294 -21.67 9.15 -11.38
N ILE A 295 -21.88 10.38 -10.98
CA ILE A 295 -22.72 10.75 -9.84
C ILE A 295 -23.90 11.49 -10.46
N PRO A 296 -25.11 10.91 -10.41
CA PRO A 296 -25.57 9.90 -9.45
C PRO A 296 -25.69 8.49 -10.07
N SER A 297 -24.63 7.69 -10.05
CA SER A 297 -24.69 6.24 -10.31
C SER A 297 -25.21 5.52 -9.05
N PRO A 298 -25.70 4.25 -9.12
CA PRO A 298 -26.55 3.59 -8.12
C PRO A 298 -26.30 4.07 -6.71
N SER A 299 -27.30 4.81 -6.22
CA SER A 299 -27.18 5.84 -5.18
C SER A 299 -26.30 5.39 -4.02
N PHE A 300 -25.46 6.28 -3.49
CA PHE A 300 -24.84 6.15 -2.17
C PHE A 300 -25.77 5.49 -1.12
N GLU A 301 -27.08 5.78 -1.23
CA GLU A 301 -28.13 5.16 -0.44
C GLU A 301 -28.27 3.64 -0.64
N ALA A 302 -28.22 3.13 -1.87
CA ALA A 302 -28.21 1.68 -2.14
C ALA A 302 -27.02 0.98 -1.48
N LEU A 303 -25.81 1.56 -1.55
CA LEU A 303 -24.63 1.05 -0.85
C LEU A 303 -24.81 1.08 0.67
N ARG A 304 -25.31 2.20 1.19
CA ARG A 304 -25.64 2.35 2.61
C ARG A 304 -26.62 1.27 3.05
N GLN A 305 -27.70 1.05 2.30
CA GLN A 305 -28.71 0.04 2.61
C GLN A 305 -28.12 -1.37 2.56
N SER A 306 -27.29 -1.68 1.56
CA SER A 306 -26.59 -2.97 1.48
C SER A 306 -25.67 -3.20 2.68
N PHE A 307 -24.89 -2.20 3.09
CA PHE A 307 -24.07 -2.29 4.29
C PHE A 307 -24.93 -2.50 5.54
N LEU A 308 -25.98 -1.71 5.73
CA LEU A 308 -26.89 -1.83 6.89
C LEU A 308 -27.56 -3.21 6.96
N ARG A 309 -27.93 -3.80 5.81
CA ARG A 309 -28.51 -5.16 5.76
C ARG A 309 -27.57 -6.26 6.27
N THR A 310 -26.26 -6.05 6.26
CA THR A 310 -25.32 -7.02 6.82
C THR A 310 -25.28 -7.03 8.35
N GLY A 311 -25.92 -6.06 9.00
CA GLY A 311 -25.79 -5.83 10.44
C GLY A 311 -24.35 -5.55 10.85
N ALA A 312 -23.57 -4.94 9.95
CA ALA A 312 -22.19 -4.58 10.17
C ALA A 312 -22.06 -3.63 11.37
N ARG A 313 -21.02 -3.86 12.17
CA ARG A 313 -20.64 -3.01 13.31
C ARG A 313 -19.14 -2.98 13.48
N TRP A 314 -18.62 -1.95 14.15
CA TRP A 314 -17.22 -1.89 14.52
C TRP A 314 -16.94 -2.83 15.70
N ASP A 315 -15.96 -3.72 15.55
CA ASP A 315 -15.43 -4.52 16.65
C ASP A 315 -14.17 -3.82 17.21
N PRO A 316 -14.26 -3.19 18.40
CA PRO A 316 -13.13 -2.46 18.99
C PRO A 316 -11.98 -3.39 19.40
N THR A 317 -12.25 -4.67 19.68
CA THR A 317 -11.23 -5.65 20.09
C THR A 317 -10.36 -6.03 18.90
N ARG A 318 -10.99 -6.19 17.73
CA ARG A 318 -10.30 -6.56 16.49
C ARG A 318 -9.89 -5.36 15.64
N SER A 319 -10.29 -4.16 16.08
CA SER A 319 -10.25 -2.91 15.33
C SER A 319 -10.64 -3.14 13.87
N ARG A 320 -11.86 -3.60 13.60
CA ARG A 320 -12.36 -3.82 12.23
C ARG A 320 -13.88 -3.90 12.21
N TYR A 321 -14.48 -3.71 11.04
CA TYR A 321 -15.90 -4.01 10.88
C TYR A 321 -16.14 -5.52 10.80
N VAL A 322 -17.17 -5.97 11.51
CA VAL A 322 -17.66 -7.36 11.52
C VAL A 322 -19.13 -7.37 11.18
N ARG A 323 -19.61 -8.45 10.54
CA ARG A 323 -21.04 -8.68 10.29
C ARG A 323 -21.78 -8.99 11.59
N ALA A 324 -23.10 -9.11 11.51
CA ALA A 324 -23.94 -9.48 12.66
C ALA A 324 -23.43 -10.72 13.41
N ASP A 325 -23.01 -11.75 12.65
CA ASP A 325 -22.46 -13.03 13.12
C ASP A 325 -21.02 -12.96 13.66
N GLY A 326 -20.38 -11.79 13.65
CA GLY A 326 -19.00 -11.59 14.10
C GLY A 326 -17.92 -11.99 13.09
N SER A 327 -18.30 -12.43 11.88
CA SER A 327 -17.36 -12.65 10.79
C SER A 327 -16.77 -11.32 10.31
N PRO A 328 -15.47 -11.26 9.97
CA PRO A 328 -14.87 -10.02 9.50
C PRO A 328 -15.43 -9.63 8.13
N ILE A 329 -15.69 -8.35 7.94
CA ILE A 329 -15.85 -7.77 6.61
C ILE A 329 -14.44 -7.58 6.06
N ARG A 330 -14.12 -8.31 5.00
CA ARG A 330 -12.80 -8.27 4.38
C ARG A 330 -12.72 -6.98 3.57
N PRO A 331 -11.68 -6.15 3.78
CA PRO A 331 -11.40 -5.09 2.84
C PRO A 331 -11.19 -5.73 1.46
N PHE A 332 -11.93 -5.28 0.47
CA PHE A 332 -11.62 -5.63 -0.91
C PHE A 332 -10.50 -4.68 -1.32
N PHE A 333 -9.27 -5.18 -1.24
CA PHE A 333 -8.23 -4.64 -2.10
C PHE A 333 -8.68 -4.97 -3.51
N PRO A 334 -8.97 -4.00 -4.39
CA PRO A 334 -8.98 -4.32 -5.81
C PRO A 334 -7.67 -5.06 -6.01
N GLU A 335 -7.76 -6.32 -6.44
CA GLU A 335 -6.59 -7.10 -6.84
C GLU A 335 -5.71 -6.11 -7.53
N ALA A 336 -4.54 -5.82 -6.91
CA ALA A 336 -3.66 -4.78 -7.38
C ALA A 336 -3.69 -4.93 -8.89
N ASN A 337 -4.11 -3.90 -9.63
CA ASN A 337 -3.97 -3.94 -11.07
C ASN A 337 -2.50 -4.31 -11.24
N LEU A 338 -2.24 -5.58 -11.51
CA LEU A 338 -0.92 -6.15 -11.63
C LEU A 338 -0.58 -5.68 -13.03
N GLN A 339 -0.36 -4.36 -13.16
CA GLN A 339 0.22 -3.75 -14.32
C GLN A 339 1.48 -4.56 -14.52
N GLY A 340 1.39 -5.41 -15.54
CA GLY A 340 2.31 -6.52 -15.70
C GLY A 340 3.71 -5.97 -15.69
N GLY A 341 4.58 -6.64 -14.93
CA GLY A 341 6.00 -6.49 -15.17
C GLY A 341 6.25 -6.64 -16.68
N SER A 342 7.03 -5.73 -17.24
CA SER A 342 7.59 -5.91 -18.58
C SER A 342 8.27 -7.28 -18.62
N VAL A 343 7.88 -8.12 -19.59
CA VAL A 343 8.58 -9.38 -19.82
C VAL A 343 9.93 -9.02 -20.43
N ASP A 344 11.01 -9.26 -19.67
CA ASP A 344 12.40 -8.84 -19.92
C ASP A 344 12.97 -9.22 -21.31
N SER A 345 12.29 -10.06 -22.10
CA SER A 345 12.82 -10.60 -23.36
C SER A 345 12.40 -9.85 -24.63
N LEU A 346 11.52 -8.85 -24.57
CA LEU A 346 11.12 -8.11 -25.77
C LEU A 346 11.08 -6.59 -25.55
N PRO A 347 12.05 -5.82 -26.10
CA PRO A 347 12.21 -4.38 -25.85
C PRO A 347 11.06 -3.49 -26.37
N LYS A 348 9.94 -4.05 -26.85
CA LYS A 348 8.82 -3.30 -27.46
C LYS A 348 7.42 -3.84 -27.12
N ILE A 349 7.29 -4.85 -26.27
CA ILE A 349 6.00 -5.42 -25.87
C ILE A 349 5.77 -5.18 -24.38
N SER A 350 4.65 -4.54 -24.04
CA SER A 350 4.15 -4.44 -22.66
C SER A 350 2.91 -5.32 -22.52
N LEU A 351 2.82 -6.09 -21.44
CA LEU A 351 1.66 -6.92 -21.14
C LEU A 351 0.98 -6.33 -19.89
N ASP A 352 -0.29 -5.96 -20.01
CA ASP A 352 -1.15 -5.59 -18.89
C ASP A 352 -2.02 -6.80 -18.52
N TYR A 353 -1.95 -7.23 -17.28
CA TYR A 353 -2.74 -8.33 -16.75
C TYR A 353 -3.76 -7.75 -15.77
N ARG A 354 -5.02 -8.03 -16.00
CA ARG A 354 -6.08 -7.74 -15.04
C ARG A 354 -6.72 -9.03 -14.62
N PHE A 355 -6.54 -9.36 -13.36
CA PHE A 355 -7.31 -10.40 -12.71
C PHE A 355 -8.50 -9.72 -12.05
N ARG A 356 -9.65 -10.37 -12.13
CA ARG A 356 -10.87 -9.98 -11.48
C ARG A 356 -11.51 -11.24 -10.93
N ARG A 357 -11.39 -11.45 -9.64
CA ARG A 357 -12.18 -12.46 -8.96
C ARG A 357 -13.69 -12.23 -9.17
N THR A 358 -14.38 -13.19 -9.80
CA THR A 358 -15.84 -13.13 -10.01
C THR A 358 -16.60 -13.72 -8.83
N ASP A 359 -16.01 -14.71 -8.16
CA ASP A 359 -16.60 -15.38 -6.99
C ASP A 359 -15.51 -16.07 -6.14
N ARG A 360 -15.91 -16.93 -5.19
CA ARG A 360 -14.94 -17.62 -4.31
C ARG A 360 -14.01 -18.58 -5.04
N GLU A 361 -14.41 -19.10 -6.18
CA GLU A 361 -13.72 -20.18 -6.89
C GLU A 361 -13.11 -19.71 -8.21
N THR A 362 -13.61 -18.60 -8.78
CA THR A 362 -13.27 -18.19 -10.14
C THR A 362 -12.66 -16.79 -10.23
N VAL A 363 -11.64 -16.66 -11.09
CA VAL A 363 -10.96 -15.41 -11.44
C VAL A 363 -11.12 -15.20 -12.95
N GLU A 364 -11.76 -14.11 -13.34
CA GLU A 364 -11.75 -13.58 -14.70
C GLU A 364 -10.39 -12.92 -14.96
N SER A 365 -9.66 -13.38 -15.98
CA SER A 365 -8.43 -12.72 -16.40
C SER A 365 -8.65 -12.01 -17.74
N ARG A 366 -8.24 -10.75 -17.82
CA ARG A 366 -8.03 -10.02 -19.06
C ARG A 366 -6.55 -9.74 -19.25
N ILE A 367 -6.04 -10.13 -20.42
CA ILE A 367 -4.65 -9.89 -20.79
C ILE A 367 -4.65 -8.96 -21.98
N THR A 368 -4.05 -7.78 -21.82
CA THR A 368 -3.89 -6.79 -22.88
C THR A 368 -2.43 -6.64 -23.23
N MET A 369 -2.06 -7.08 -24.42
CA MET A 369 -0.71 -6.88 -24.96
C MET A 369 -0.67 -5.57 -25.73
N TYR A 370 0.31 -4.72 -25.43
CA TYR A 370 0.60 -3.46 -26.12
C TYR A 370 1.93 -3.56 -26.85
N SER A 371 1.92 -3.17 -28.12
CA SER A 371 3.11 -2.96 -28.94
C SER A 371 3.03 -1.54 -29.53
N ARG A 372 4.15 -0.82 -29.63
CA ARG A 372 4.17 0.56 -30.17
C ARG A 372 4.07 0.56 -31.71
N GLY A 373 2.89 0.89 -32.27
CA GLY A 373 2.62 1.22 -33.68
C GLY A 373 1.19 0.84 -34.16
N LYS A 374 0.86 1.00 -35.47
CA LYS A 374 -0.51 0.79 -36.05
C LYS A 374 -0.90 -0.70 -36.31
N ASN A 375 -2.22 -0.94 -36.42
CA ASN A 375 -2.99 -2.20 -36.25
C ASN A 375 -3.06 -3.17 -37.46
N ASP A 376 -3.06 -4.50 -37.18
CA ASP A 376 -3.81 -5.57 -37.89
C ASP A 376 -4.01 -6.83 -36.97
N GLY A 377 -5.00 -7.69 -37.23
CA GLY A 377 -5.53 -8.74 -36.32
C GLY A 377 -4.91 -10.16 -36.36
N PHE A 378 -5.25 -11.02 -35.38
CA PHE A 378 -4.67 -12.36 -35.11
C PHE A 378 -5.74 -13.46 -34.86
N ASP A 379 -5.35 -14.73 -35.04
CA ASP A 379 -6.10 -15.94 -34.63
C ASP A 379 -5.50 -16.59 -33.36
N HIS A 380 -6.34 -17.13 -32.48
CA HIS A 380 -5.93 -17.67 -31.17
C HIS A 380 -6.51 -19.05 -30.86
N ARG A 381 -5.76 -19.84 -30.07
CA ARG A 381 -6.21 -21.13 -29.52
C ARG A 381 -5.84 -21.23 -28.04
N ILE A 382 -6.85 -21.48 -27.21
CA ILE A 382 -6.68 -21.74 -25.77
C ILE A 382 -6.64 -23.25 -25.56
N VAL A 383 -5.65 -23.75 -24.81
CA VAL A 383 -5.53 -25.17 -24.49
C VAL A 383 -5.46 -25.30 -22.96
N LEU A 384 -6.41 -26.03 -22.39
CA LEU A 384 -6.34 -26.45 -20.98
C LEU A 384 -5.39 -27.66 -20.92
N ALA A 385 -4.32 -27.56 -20.15
CA ALA A 385 -3.44 -28.71 -19.90
C ALA A 385 -3.99 -29.54 -18.73
N ASP A 386 -3.82 -30.86 -18.81
CA ASP A 386 -4.27 -31.82 -17.78
C ASP A 386 -3.61 -31.61 -16.39
N SER A 387 -2.62 -30.71 -16.30
CA SER A 387 -1.86 -30.37 -15.09
C SER A 387 -2.49 -29.27 -14.23
N GLY A 388 -3.67 -28.74 -14.60
CA GLY A 388 -4.23 -27.53 -13.97
C GLY A 388 -3.49 -26.25 -14.33
N GLU A 389 -2.58 -26.30 -15.32
CA GLU A 389 -2.00 -25.12 -15.97
C GLU A 389 -2.88 -24.67 -17.14
N VAL A 390 -3.21 -23.38 -17.19
CA VAL A 390 -3.90 -22.80 -18.34
C VAL A 390 -2.86 -22.27 -19.32
N LEU A 391 -2.82 -22.83 -20.53
CA LEU A 391 -1.93 -22.41 -21.60
C LEU A 391 -2.67 -21.49 -22.57
N LEU A 392 -2.21 -20.24 -22.62
CA LEU A 392 -2.65 -19.29 -23.63
C LEU A 392 -1.61 -19.30 -24.77
N SER A 393 -2.04 -19.76 -25.95
CA SER A 393 -1.19 -19.85 -27.14
C SER A 393 -1.69 -18.96 -28.27
N GLY A 394 -0.77 -18.27 -28.94
CA GLY A 394 -1.05 -17.48 -30.14
C GLY A 394 0.08 -17.65 -31.16
N GLU A 395 -0.28 -17.71 -32.44
CA GLU A 395 0.65 -17.87 -33.56
C GLU A 395 0.57 -16.65 -34.49
N SER A 396 1.69 -15.95 -34.68
CA SER A 396 1.79 -14.88 -35.69
C SER A 396 2.14 -15.47 -37.04
N LYS A 397 1.35 -15.17 -38.08
CA LYS A 397 1.67 -15.56 -39.47
C LYS A 397 2.48 -14.51 -40.25
N GLY A 398 3.09 -13.51 -39.61
CA GLY A 398 3.88 -12.49 -40.31
C GLY A 398 4.94 -11.76 -39.47
N ASP A 399 5.80 -11.00 -40.16
CA ASP A 399 6.81 -10.12 -39.58
C ASP A 399 6.18 -8.81 -39.08
N TYR A 400 6.34 -8.56 -37.77
CA TYR A 400 5.86 -7.46 -36.93
C TYR A 400 5.11 -6.28 -37.59
N PRO A 401 3.77 -6.23 -37.40
CA PRO A 401 3.12 -5.05 -36.80
C PRO A 401 2.08 -5.41 -35.71
N ASN A 402 1.50 -4.41 -35.04
CA ASN A 402 0.99 -4.42 -33.66
C ASN A 402 -0.38 -5.10 -33.43
N LEU A 403 -0.57 -5.68 -32.24
CA LEU A 403 -1.84 -6.23 -31.74
C LEU A 403 -2.41 -5.41 -30.57
N GLN A 404 -3.74 -5.45 -30.45
CA GLN A 404 -4.45 -5.39 -29.18
C GLN A 404 -5.18 -6.72 -28.98
N MET A 405 -4.74 -7.54 -28.01
CA MET A 405 -5.48 -8.73 -27.59
C MET A 405 -6.42 -8.36 -26.44
N ASN A 406 -7.69 -8.77 -26.56
CA ASN A 406 -8.63 -8.82 -25.44
C ASN A 406 -9.19 -10.25 -25.38
N GLY A 407 -8.69 -11.04 -24.45
CA GLY A 407 -9.28 -12.33 -24.10
C GLY A 407 -9.85 -12.25 -22.68
N GLU A 408 -11.05 -12.78 -22.48
CA GLU A 408 -11.63 -13.01 -21.15
C GLU A 408 -11.58 -14.52 -20.89
N LEU A 409 -11.04 -14.90 -19.74
CA LEU A 409 -10.91 -16.31 -19.36
C LEU A 409 -11.31 -16.47 -17.90
N LEU A 410 -12.17 -17.43 -17.62
CA LEU A 410 -12.47 -17.87 -16.26
C LEU A 410 -11.43 -18.91 -15.84
N ILE A 411 -10.67 -18.60 -14.79
CA ILE A 411 -9.56 -19.41 -14.30
C ILE A 411 -9.87 -19.78 -12.84
N PRO A 412 -9.73 -21.07 -12.46
CA PRO A 412 -9.85 -21.46 -11.07
C PRO A 412 -8.85 -20.71 -10.17
N THR A 413 -9.30 -20.34 -8.97
CA THR A 413 -8.44 -19.71 -7.96
C THR A 413 -7.32 -20.67 -7.56
N GLY A 414 -6.05 -20.20 -7.56
CA GLY A 414 -4.88 -21.02 -7.25
C GLY A 414 -4.26 -21.76 -8.45
N ALA A 415 -4.84 -21.64 -9.65
CA ALA A 415 -4.26 -22.15 -10.88
C ALA A 415 -2.93 -21.46 -11.22
N ARG A 416 -2.13 -22.10 -12.07
CA ARG A 416 -0.91 -21.50 -12.62
C ARG A 416 -1.14 -21.21 -14.10
N ILE A 417 -1.01 -19.96 -14.49
CA ILE A 417 -1.10 -19.52 -15.88
C ILE A 417 0.28 -19.49 -16.48
N ARG A 418 0.50 -20.16 -17.61
CA ARG A 418 1.70 -19.98 -18.44
C ARG A 418 1.26 -19.43 -19.79
N ILE A 419 1.96 -18.42 -20.26
CA ILE A 419 1.68 -17.79 -21.56
C ILE A 419 2.77 -18.20 -22.52
N GLU A 420 2.37 -18.71 -23.67
CA GLU A 420 3.27 -19.12 -24.74
C GLU A 420 2.90 -18.36 -26.01
N PHE A 421 3.85 -17.66 -26.62
CA PHE A 421 3.61 -17.01 -27.91
C PHE A 421 4.70 -17.39 -28.89
N SER A 422 4.30 -17.64 -30.13
CA SER A 422 5.23 -17.96 -31.21
C SER A 422 5.22 -16.84 -32.26
N ALA A 423 6.40 -16.28 -32.54
CA ALA A 423 6.59 -15.23 -33.54
C ALA A 423 7.90 -15.47 -34.31
N GLY A 424 7.84 -15.43 -35.65
CA GLY A 424 9.02 -15.60 -36.50
C GLY A 424 9.77 -16.92 -36.27
N GLY A 425 9.04 -18.02 -36.04
CA GLY A 425 9.63 -19.35 -35.77
C GLY A 425 10.27 -19.50 -34.39
N LYS A 426 10.16 -18.50 -33.51
CA LYS A 426 10.62 -18.59 -32.10
C LYS A 426 9.44 -18.63 -31.16
N THR A 427 9.53 -19.53 -30.18
CA THR A 427 8.53 -19.67 -29.12
C THR A 427 9.04 -19.09 -27.82
N PHE A 428 8.23 -18.25 -27.20
CA PHE A 428 8.54 -17.54 -25.97
C PHE A 428 7.57 -17.99 -24.90
N ARG A 429 8.08 -18.26 -23.69
CA ARG A 429 7.30 -18.76 -22.56
C ARG A 429 7.44 -17.83 -21.37
N SER A 430 6.32 -17.41 -20.79
CA SER A 430 6.32 -16.73 -19.50
C SER A 430 6.67 -17.71 -18.38
N ARG A 431 7.10 -17.18 -17.24
CA ARG A 431 7.03 -17.96 -16.00
C ARG A 431 5.57 -18.19 -15.62
N PRO A 432 5.25 -19.29 -14.91
CA PRO A 432 3.92 -19.50 -14.38
C PRO A 432 3.51 -18.38 -13.43
N ILE A 433 2.34 -17.79 -13.63
CA ILE A 433 1.70 -16.80 -12.77
C ILE A 433 0.67 -17.54 -11.93
N ARG A 434 0.72 -17.41 -10.61
CA ARG A 434 -0.28 -18.03 -9.73
C ARG A 434 -1.49 -17.10 -9.60
N THR A 435 -2.69 -17.59 -9.90
CA THR A 435 -3.96 -16.87 -9.71
C THR A 435 -4.50 -16.96 -8.29
#